data_AF-A0A9Q0TFJ8-F1
#
_entry.id   AF-A0A9Q0TFJ8-F1
#
_cell.length_a   1.000
_cell.length_b   1.000
_cell.length_c   1.000
_cell.angle_alpha   90.00
_cell.angle_beta   90.00
_cell.angle_gamma   90.00
#
_symmetry.space_group_name_H-M   'P 1'
#
loop_
_entity.id
_entity.type
_entity.pdbx_description
1 polymer ?
#
loop_
_entity_poly.entity_id
_entity_poly.type
_entity_poly.pdbx_seq_one_letter_code
_entity_poly.pdbx_strand_id
1 'polypeptide(L)'
;MDAEADPPARSRTERHKCFACYKQFKKKEHLVEHMKISYHTPHQPKCGVCQKHCKSYESLRNHLTGPLSRASCSRTFSAQGCDLCLKLYDSPSSLVKHREICPLSAPASLGTKILPFAGSVDEKHTTNDAKAIAFNCVMVGGGTDGSLDLCARVCLVDEDEDIIFHTYVQPQSTVTDYRYEITGLTEEHLRNSKSHKEVQDKILEILYNGESARRLMSESGKARLLVGHDLKHGLDCLRINYPGHLLRDTAKYRPLLKTNLVSHSLKYLTKTYLGQVALSFLVSFAMS
;
A
#
# COMPACT_ATOMS: atom_id res chain seq x y z
N MET A 1 -43.91 57.01 -15.92
CA MET A 1 -43.48 56.67 -14.56
C MET A 1 -44.21 55.38 -14.22
N ASP A 2 -43.62 54.19 -14.23
CA ASP A 2 -42.22 53.79 -14.33
C ASP A 2 -42.17 52.41 -15.00
N ALA A 3 -41.15 52.22 -15.85
CA ALA A 3 -40.90 50.96 -16.53
C ALA A 3 -40.37 49.93 -15.52
N GLU A 4 -41.03 48.78 -15.45
CA GLU A 4 -40.54 47.60 -14.73
C GLU A 4 -39.21 47.15 -15.36
N ALA A 5 -38.12 47.33 -14.62
CA ALA A 5 -36.80 46.90 -15.02
C ALA A 5 -36.70 45.37 -14.87
N ASP A 6 -36.57 44.67 -16.00
CA ASP A 6 -36.30 43.25 -16.09
C ASP A 6 -34.98 42.91 -15.34
N PRO A 7 -34.93 41.92 -14.44
CA PRO A 7 -33.73 41.61 -13.67
C PRO A 7 -32.56 41.17 -14.59
N PRO A 8 -31.32 41.59 -14.30
CA PRO A 8 -30.19 41.33 -15.19
C PRO A 8 -29.93 39.83 -15.29
N ALA A 9 -29.94 39.32 -16.53
CA ALA A 9 -29.56 37.96 -16.87
C ALA A 9 -28.17 37.64 -16.27
N ARG A 10 -28.12 36.75 -15.28
CA ARG A 10 -26.86 36.26 -14.71
C ARG A 10 -26.03 35.62 -15.82
N SER A 11 -24.95 36.29 -16.24
CA SER A 11 -24.03 35.70 -17.20
C SER A 11 -23.47 34.41 -16.60
N ARG A 12 -23.76 33.29 -17.26
CA ARG A 12 -23.22 31.98 -16.90
C ARG A 12 -21.74 32.02 -17.24
N THR A 13 -20.91 32.44 -16.28
CA THR A 13 -19.45 32.37 -16.40
C THR A 13 -19.07 30.96 -16.84
N GLU A 14 -18.48 30.86 -18.03
CA GLU A 14 -18.07 29.60 -18.63
C GLU A 14 -17.04 28.93 -17.72
N ARG A 15 -17.39 27.78 -17.15
CA ARG A 15 -16.49 27.07 -16.24
C ARG A 15 -15.54 26.21 -17.05
N HIS A 16 -14.24 26.36 -16.80
CA HIS A 16 -13.22 25.55 -17.42
C HIS A 16 -13.14 24.20 -16.72
N LYS A 17 -13.32 23.10 -17.46
CA LYS A 17 -13.40 21.74 -16.90
C LYS A 17 -12.16 20.92 -17.28
N CYS A 18 -11.57 20.23 -16.32
CA CYS A 18 -10.55 19.22 -16.58
C CYS A 18 -11.19 17.98 -17.24
N PHE A 19 -10.60 17.50 -18.34
CA PHE A 19 -11.11 16.31 -19.04
C PHE A 19 -10.85 14.99 -18.29
N ALA A 20 -9.77 14.89 -17.51
CA ALA A 20 -9.41 13.66 -16.81
C ALA A 20 -10.17 13.46 -15.50
N CYS A 21 -10.26 14.50 -14.65
CA CYS A 21 -10.90 14.40 -13.33
C CYS A 21 -12.23 15.16 -13.21
N TYR A 22 -12.67 15.84 -14.26
CA TYR A 22 -13.93 16.58 -14.33
C TYR A 22 -14.11 17.72 -13.32
N LYS A 23 -13.03 18.14 -12.63
CA LYS A 23 -13.03 19.36 -11.81
C LYS A 23 -13.29 20.59 -12.66
N GLN A 24 -14.05 21.53 -12.11
CA GLN A 24 -14.42 22.78 -12.76
C GLN A 24 -13.74 23.97 -12.08
N PHE A 25 -13.30 24.92 -12.88
CA PHE A 25 -12.56 26.10 -12.47
C PHE A 25 -13.24 27.35 -13.01
N LYS A 26 -13.26 28.42 -12.21
CA LYS A 26 -13.80 29.72 -12.63
C LYS A 26 -12.91 30.44 -13.66
N LYS A 27 -11.60 30.19 -13.60
CA LYS A 27 -10.58 30.81 -14.47
C LYS A 27 -9.77 29.72 -15.19
N LYS A 28 -9.39 29.97 -16.44
CA LYS A 28 -8.55 29.06 -17.26
C LYS A 28 -7.19 28.82 -16.62
N GLU A 29 -6.58 29.83 -16.03
CA GLU A 29 -5.29 29.75 -15.35
C GLU A 29 -5.27 28.68 -14.24
N HIS A 30 -6.33 28.60 -13.44
CA HIS A 30 -6.43 27.60 -12.38
C HIS A 30 -6.59 26.17 -12.93
N LEU A 31 -7.22 26.02 -14.10
CA LEU A 31 -7.28 24.73 -14.79
C LEU A 31 -5.88 24.34 -15.28
N VAL A 32 -5.13 25.27 -15.86
CA VAL A 32 -3.75 25.02 -16.32
C VAL A 32 -2.87 24.63 -15.14
N GLU A 33 -2.95 25.36 -14.02
CA GLU A 33 -2.19 25.04 -12.81
C GLU A 33 -2.57 23.66 -12.25
N HIS A 34 -3.86 23.34 -12.23
CA HIS A 34 -4.33 22.01 -11.85
C HIS A 34 -3.72 20.90 -12.73
N MET A 35 -3.61 21.12 -14.05
CA MET A 35 -2.99 20.15 -14.96
C MET A 35 -1.50 19.98 -14.72
N LYS A 36 -0.80 21.05 -14.35
CA LYS A 36 0.61 21.00 -13.99
C LYS A 36 0.88 20.23 -12.71
N ILE A 37 0.00 20.27 -11.71
CA ILE A 37 0.27 19.63 -10.40
C ILE A 37 -0.33 18.23 -10.25
N SER A 38 -1.41 17.95 -11.00
CA SER A 38 -2.23 16.76 -10.75
C SER A 38 -1.78 15.54 -11.52
N TYR A 39 -0.85 15.69 -12.48
CA TYR A 39 -0.24 14.65 -13.31
C TYR A 39 -1.09 13.37 -13.32
N HIS A 40 -2.08 13.32 -14.22
CA HIS A 40 -3.01 12.20 -14.32
C HIS A 40 -2.30 10.95 -14.82
N THR A 41 -1.58 10.31 -13.91
CA THR A 41 -0.75 9.15 -14.19
C THR A 41 -1.60 7.88 -14.30
N PRO A 42 -1.10 6.84 -14.99
CA PRO A 42 -1.74 5.53 -15.02
C PRO A 42 -1.98 4.92 -13.63
N HIS A 43 -1.20 5.34 -12.62
CA HIS A 43 -1.34 4.92 -11.23
C HIS A 43 -2.55 5.51 -10.51
N GLN A 44 -3.19 6.55 -11.06
CA GLN A 44 -4.40 7.13 -10.47
C GLN A 44 -5.61 6.22 -10.71
N PRO A 45 -6.37 5.85 -9.67
CA PRO A 45 -7.54 5.00 -9.83
C PRO A 45 -8.60 5.72 -10.66
N LYS A 46 -9.17 5.01 -11.63
CA LYS A 46 -10.22 5.52 -12.52
C LYS A 46 -11.53 4.77 -12.34
N CYS A 47 -12.63 5.49 -12.49
CA CYS A 47 -13.96 4.88 -12.46
C CYS A 47 -14.19 4.03 -13.72
N GLY A 48 -14.51 2.75 -13.57
CA GLY A 48 -14.82 1.87 -14.70
C GLY A 48 -16.05 2.30 -15.51
N VAL A 49 -16.97 3.06 -14.90
CA VAL A 49 -18.21 3.51 -15.55
C VAL A 49 -18.01 4.83 -16.31
N CYS A 50 -17.47 5.85 -15.66
CA CYS A 50 -17.37 7.20 -16.23
C CYS A 50 -15.94 7.63 -16.60
N GLN A 51 -14.95 6.76 -16.41
CA GLN A 51 -13.52 6.99 -16.71
C GLN A 51 -12.89 8.20 -15.99
N LYS A 52 -13.59 8.78 -15.01
CA LYS A 52 -13.07 9.86 -14.17
C LYS A 52 -11.86 9.36 -13.38
N HIS A 53 -10.77 10.09 -13.46
CA HIS A 53 -9.60 9.90 -12.61
C HIS A 53 -9.89 10.41 -11.20
N CYS A 54 -9.64 9.55 -10.22
CA CYS A 54 -9.70 9.85 -8.80
C CYS A 54 -8.29 9.97 -8.23
N LYS A 55 -8.10 10.93 -7.32
CA LYS A 55 -6.80 11.20 -6.71
C LYS A 55 -6.32 10.09 -5.77
N SER A 56 -7.24 9.29 -5.24
CA SER A 56 -6.98 8.18 -4.31
C SER A 56 -8.07 7.11 -4.44
N TYR A 57 -7.78 5.90 -3.98
CA TYR A 57 -8.76 4.81 -3.97
C TYR A 57 -9.94 5.12 -3.05
N GLU A 58 -9.71 5.84 -1.94
CA GLU A 58 -10.78 6.39 -1.10
C GLU A 58 -11.70 7.34 -1.90
N SER A 59 -11.12 8.22 -2.73
CA SER A 59 -11.89 9.11 -3.60
C SER A 59 -12.67 8.35 -4.66
N LEU A 60 -12.15 7.22 -5.16
CA LEU A 60 -12.87 6.33 -6.08
C LEU A 60 -14.03 5.62 -5.37
N ARG A 61 -13.80 5.07 -4.18
CA ARG A 61 -14.85 4.41 -3.37
C ARG A 61 -15.99 5.39 -3.08
N ASN A 62 -15.66 6.59 -2.59
CA ASN A 62 -16.66 7.64 -2.36
C ASN A 62 -17.40 8.06 -3.64
N HIS A 63 -16.76 7.97 -4.81
CA HIS A 63 -17.42 8.24 -6.09
C HIS A 63 -18.40 7.13 -6.52
N LEU A 64 -18.15 5.88 -6.12
CA LEU A 64 -18.94 4.70 -6.49
C LEU A 64 -20.06 4.40 -5.48
N THR A 65 -19.75 4.44 -4.18
CA THR A 65 -20.65 4.02 -3.09
C THR A 65 -21.00 5.14 -2.12
N GLY A 66 -20.35 6.30 -2.24
CA GLY A 66 -20.57 7.43 -1.33
C GLY A 66 -21.89 8.18 -1.57
N PRO A 67 -22.30 9.04 -0.62
CA PRO A 67 -23.57 9.76 -0.67
C PRO A 67 -23.66 10.78 -1.83
N LEU A 68 -22.51 11.24 -2.34
CA LEU A 68 -22.41 12.17 -3.45
C LEU A 68 -22.04 11.48 -4.78
N SER A 69 -22.19 10.15 -4.85
CA SER A 69 -21.94 9.38 -6.06
C SER A 69 -22.91 9.77 -7.18
N ARG A 70 -22.45 9.72 -8.43
CA ARG A 70 -23.35 9.90 -9.58
C ARG A 70 -24.25 8.67 -9.65
N ALA A 71 -25.57 8.86 -9.71
CA ALA A 71 -26.54 7.76 -9.72
C ALA A 71 -26.24 6.68 -10.77
N SER A 72 -25.78 7.09 -11.96
CA SER A 72 -25.37 6.14 -13.02
C SER A 72 -24.16 5.30 -12.63
N CYS A 73 -23.12 5.92 -12.04
CA CYS A 73 -21.93 5.21 -11.58
C CYS A 73 -22.27 4.26 -10.42
N SER A 74 -23.00 4.75 -9.43
CA SER A 74 -23.36 3.98 -8.25
C SER A 74 -24.23 2.78 -8.60
N ARG A 75 -25.29 2.97 -9.39
CA ARG A 75 -26.17 1.89 -9.83
C ARG A 75 -25.43 0.81 -10.62
N THR A 76 -24.59 1.22 -11.57
CA THR A 76 -23.83 0.28 -12.40
C THR A 76 -22.82 -0.49 -11.55
N PHE A 77 -22.11 0.20 -10.66
CA PHE A 77 -21.15 -0.43 -9.77
C PHE A 77 -21.82 -1.38 -8.76
N SER A 78 -22.98 -1.04 -8.19
CA SER A 78 -23.69 -1.95 -7.29
C SER A 78 -24.14 -3.24 -7.98
N ALA A 79 -24.39 -3.22 -9.29
CA ALA A 79 -24.81 -4.39 -10.06
C ALA A 79 -23.63 -5.27 -10.56
N GLN A 80 -22.49 -4.64 -10.86
CA GLN A 80 -21.40 -5.27 -11.65
C GLN A 80 -20.00 -5.03 -11.07
N GLY A 81 -19.88 -4.31 -9.97
CA GLY A 81 -18.62 -3.92 -9.34
C GLY A 81 -18.21 -4.84 -8.20
N CYS A 82 -16.91 -5.03 -8.04
CA CYS A 82 -16.33 -5.69 -6.89
C CYS A 82 -15.94 -4.66 -5.81
N ASP A 83 -16.51 -4.76 -4.61
CA ASP A 83 -16.25 -3.81 -3.51
C ASP A 83 -14.82 -3.87 -2.95
N LEU A 84 -14.11 -4.97 -3.21
CA LEU A 84 -12.72 -5.18 -2.79
C LEU A 84 -11.76 -4.51 -3.77
N CYS A 85 -11.72 -4.99 -5.02
CA CYS A 85 -10.76 -4.51 -6.02
C CYS A 85 -11.25 -3.31 -6.85
N LEU A 86 -12.50 -2.88 -6.67
CA LEU A 86 -13.13 -1.75 -7.37
C LEU A 86 -13.18 -1.89 -8.90
N LYS A 87 -12.93 -3.09 -9.45
CA LYS A 87 -13.08 -3.40 -10.87
C LYS A 87 -14.56 -3.61 -11.22
N LEU A 88 -14.90 -3.23 -12.45
CA LEU A 88 -16.21 -3.42 -13.05
C LEU A 88 -16.17 -4.63 -14.00
N TYR A 89 -17.24 -5.42 -14.01
CA TYR A 89 -17.37 -6.60 -14.86
C TYR A 89 -18.52 -6.44 -15.85
N ASP A 90 -18.42 -7.09 -17.01
CA ASP A 90 -19.41 -6.94 -18.08
C ASP A 90 -20.80 -7.51 -17.71
N SER A 91 -20.85 -8.44 -16.76
CA SER A 91 -22.10 -9.05 -16.29
C SER A 91 -22.06 -9.38 -14.79
N PRO A 92 -23.23 -9.46 -14.12
CA PRO A 92 -23.31 -9.94 -12.74
C PRO A 92 -22.75 -11.35 -12.55
N SER A 93 -22.91 -12.23 -13.54
CA SER A 93 -22.35 -13.59 -13.50
C SER A 93 -20.82 -13.58 -13.50
N SER A 94 -20.19 -12.69 -14.27
CA SER A 94 -18.73 -12.51 -14.27
C SER A 94 -18.24 -11.96 -12.92
N LEU A 95 -19.00 -11.06 -12.29
CA LEU A 95 -18.69 -10.57 -10.94
C LEU A 95 -18.73 -11.69 -9.90
N VAL A 96 -19.75 -12.55 -9.92
CA VAL A 96 -19.86 -13.69 -9.00
C VAL A 96 -18.65 -14.62 -9.16
N LYS A 97 -18.32 -15.01 -10.40
CA LYS A 97 -17.13 -15.82 -10.68
C LYS A 97 -15.85 -15.15 -10.19
N HIS A 98 -15.72 -13.83 -10.37
CA HIS A 98 -14.57 -13.08 -9.89
C HIS A 98 -14.47 -13.07 -8.37
N ARG A 99 -15.58 -12.93 -7.63
CA ARG A 99 -15.55 -12.84 -6.17
C ARG A 99 -14.87 -14.04 -5.52
N GLU A 100 -15.05 -15.24 -6.10
CA GLU A 100 -14.41 -16.47 -5.62
C GLU A 100 -12.89 -16.50 -5.81
N ILE A 101 -12.38 -15.78 -6.81
CA ILE A 101 -10.95 -15.76 -7.18
C ILE A 101 -10.33 -14.37 -7.06
N CYS A 102 -11.00 -13.46 -6.36
CA CYS A 102 -10.55 -12.08 -6.30
C CYS A 102 -9.24 -12.07 -5.50
N PRO A 103 -8.13 -11.56 -6.06
CA PRO A 103 -6.84 -11.56 -5.35
C PRO A 103 -6.87 -10.82 -4.02
N LEU A 104 -7.86 -9.93 -3.84
CA LEU A 104 -8.05 -9.14 -2.64
C LEU A 104 -9.07 -9.76 -1.66
N SER A 105 -9.66 -10.91 -2.00
CA SER A 105 -10.52 -11.64 -1.06
C SER A 105 -9.67 -12.30 -0.01
N ALA A 106 -10.06 -12.18 1.26
CA ALA A 106 -9.43 -12.92 2.33
C ALA A 106 -9.42 -14.42 1.98
N PRO A 107 -8.24 -15.09 1.96
CA PRO A 107 -8.23 -16.54 1.85
C PRO A 107 -9.13 -17.10 2.96
N ALA A 108 -9.92 -18.12 2.62
CA ALA A 108 -10.80 -18.80 3.56
C ALA A 108 -10.01 -19.05 4.84
N SER A 109 -10.46 -18.43 5.94
CA SER A 109 -9.72 -18.20 7.17
C SER A 109 -8.51 -19.14 7.30
N LEU A 110 -7.33 -18.66 6.88
CA LEU A 110 -6.07 -19.13 7.45
C LEU A 110 -6.15 -18.67 8.90
N GLY A 111 -6.95 -19.44 9.66
CA GLY A 111 -7.49 -19.07 10.95
C GLY A 111 -6.31 -18.66 11.77
N THR A 112 -6.36 -17.40 12.23
CA THR A 112 -5.35 -16.72 13.03
C THR A 112 -4.22 -17.66 13.39
N LYS A 113 -3.34 -17.94 12.42
CA LYS A 113 -2.01 -18.39 12.78
C LYS A 113 -1.42 -17.08 13.31
N ILE A 114 -1.77 -16.74 14.56
CA ILE A 114 -0.75 -16.37 15.54
C ILE A 114 0.33 -17.37 15.18
N LEU A 115 1.36 -16.96 14.43
CA LEU A 115 2.44 -17.87 14.06
C LEU A 115 2.86 -18.51 15.40
N PRO A 116 2.52 -19.77 15.69
CA PRO A 116 3.06 -20.43 16.85
C PRO A 116 4.37 -20.98 16.30
N PHE A 117 5.31 -20.09 16.00
CA PHE A 117 6.52 -20.47 15.29
C PHE A 117 7.69 -20.20 16.20
N ALA A 118 7.89 -21.19 17.07
CA ALA A 118 9.03 -21.35 17.97
C ALA A 118 10.35 -21.63 17.21
N GLY A 119 10.52 -21.09 16.00
CA GLY A 119 11.68 -21.35 15.16
C GLY A 119 11.89 -20.28 14.11
N SER A 120 13.16 -19.97 13.85
CA SER A 120 13.59 -19.29 12.63
C SER A 120 13.30 -20.21 11.44
N VAL A 121 12.64 -19.68 10.41
CA VAL A 121 12.47 -20.38 9.14
C VAL A 121 13.52 -19.81 8.19
N ASP A 122 14.53 -20.63 7.89
CA ASP A 122 15.50 -20.40 6.82
C ASP A 122 15.22 -21.47 5.75
N GLU A 123 14.01 -21.46 5.19
CA GLU A 123 13.73 -22.33 4.06
C GLU A 123 14.52 -21.81 2.86
N LYS A 124 15.41 -22.66 2.35
CA LYS A 124 16.07 -22.46 1.05
C LYS A 124 15.04 -22.67 -0.06
N HIS A 125 13.96 -21.90 -0.07
CA HIS A 125 13.06 -21.84 -1.20
C HIS A 125 13.79 -21.03 -2.29
N THR A 126 14.27 -21.72 -3.33
CA THR A 126 14.89 -21.10 -4.49
C THR A 126 13.82 -20.47 -5.37
N THR A 127 13.18 -19.40 -4.89
CA THR A 127 12.31 -18.54 -5.70
C THR A 127 13.20 -17.58 -6.50
N ASN A 128 13.97 -18.14 -7.44
CA ASN A 128 14.87 -17.37 -8.29
C ASN A 128 14.12 -16.40 -9.22
N ASP A 129 12.81 -16.61 -9.39
CA ASP A 129 11.97 -15.86 -10.34
C ASP A 129 11.12 -14.77 -9.70
N ALA A 130 11.00 -14.73 -8.36
CA ALA A 130 10.23 -13.70 -7.66
C ALA A 130 10.86 -12.31 -7.88
N LYS A 131 10.11 -11.39 -8.50
CA LYS A 131 10.60 -10.05 -8.86
C LYS A 131 10.37 -9.06 -7.74
N ALA A 132 9.37 -9.29 -6.90
CA ALA A 132 9.04 -8.45 -5.75
C ALA A 132 9.06 -9.25 -4.44
N ILE A 133 9.47 -8.58 -3.37
CA ILE A 133 9.53 -9.11 -2.01
C ILE A 133 8.82 -8.12 -1.11
N ALA A 134 7.80 -8.59 -0.39
CA ALA A 134 7.14 -7.80 0.64
C ALA A 134 7.91 -7.93 1.95
N PHE A 135 8.13 -6.79 2.60
CA PHE A 135 8.94 -6.66 3.79
C PHE A 135 8.16 -5.98 4.91
N ASN A 136 8.22 -6.58 6.09
CA ASN A 136 7.65 -6.03 7.30
C ASN A 136 8.59 -6.19 8.50
N CYS A 137 8.69 -5.13 9.30
CA CYS A 137 9.34 -5.15 10.60
C CYS A 137 8.33 -5.08 11.73
N VAL A 138 8.68 -5.68 12.86
CA VAL A 138 8.04 -5.39 14.15
C VAL A 138 9.06 -4.70 15.03
N MET A 139 8.60 -3.61 15.65
CA MET A 139 9.41 -2.77 16.51
C MET A 139 8.95 -2.89 17.96
N VAL A 140 9.92 -2.92 18.88
CA VAL A 140 9.73 -2.74 20.32
C VAL A 140 10.28 -1.37 20.73
N GLY A 141 9.87 -0.89 21.90
CA GLY A 141 10.32 0.36 22.50
C GLY A 141 11.63 0.18 23.29
N GLY A 142 12.57 1.08 23.06
CA GLY A 142 13.77 1.29 23.85
C GLY A 142 13.87 2.72 24.38
N GLY A 143 14.99 3.05 25.00
CA GLY A 143 15.18 4.33 25.66
C GLY A 143 14.44 4.41 27.00
N THR A 144 14.65 5.50 27.75
CA THR A 144 14.11 5.64 29.11
C THR A 144 12.58 5.67 29.16
N ASP A 145 11.92 6.04 28.07
CA ASP A 145 10.48 6.23 27.95
C ASP A 145 9.81 5.27 26.94
N GLY A 146 10.55 4.32 26.35
CA GLY A 146 10.03 3.39 25.35
C GLY A 146 9.75 4.01 23.97
N SER A 147 10.14 5.28 23.76
CA SER A 147 9.87 6.02 22.52
C SER A 147 10.78 5.62 21.36
N LEU A 148 11.96 5.05 21.64
CA LEU A 148 12.89 4.65 20.60
C LEU A 148 12.43 3.34 19.94
N ASP A 149 12.24 3.36 18.62
CA ASP A 149 11.87 2.16 17.88
C ASP A 149 13.09 1.27 17.60
N LEU A 150 13.06 0.05 18.14
CA LEU A 150 14.07 -0.98 17.96
C LEU A 150 13.50 -2.16 17.17
N CYS A 151 14.16 -2.56 16.08
CA CYS A 151 13.71 -3.73 15.33
C CYS A 151 13.92 -5.01 16.13
N ALA A 152 12.85 -5.79 16.25
CA ALA A 152 12.81 -7.02 17.03
C ALA A 152 12.37 -8.24 16.22
N ARG A 153 11.73 -8.04 15.07
CA ARG A 153 11.34 -9.13 14.15
C ARG A 153 11.28 -8.60 12.73
N VAL A 154 11.70 -9.43 11.78
CA VAL A 154 11.57 -9.17 10.34
C VAL A 154 10.86 -10.33 9.65
N CYS A 155 10.09 -10.01 8.62
CA CYS A 155 9.45 -10.99 7.75
C CYS A 155 9.54 -10.54 6.29
N LEU A 156 10.02 -11.42 5.42
CA LEU A 156 10.04 -11.26 3.97
C LEU A 156 9.18 -12.37 3.36
N VAL A 157 8.29 -11.97 2.46
CA VAL A 157 7.42 -12.88 1.70
C VAL A 157 7.54 -12.57 0.20
N ASP A 158 7.34 -13.57 -0.65
CA ASP A 158 7.33 -13.37 -2.11
C ASP A 158 5.93 -13.03 -2.65
N GLU A 159 5.80 -13.08 -3.98
CA GLU A 159 4.58 -12.82 -4.74
C GLU A 159 3.49 -13.87 -4.51
N ASP A 160 3.87 -15.08 -4.12
CA ASP A 160 2.96 -16.20 -3.84
C ASP A 160 2.54 -16.26 -2.35
N GLU A 161 2.95 -15.25 -1.57
CA GLU A 161 2.76 -15.14 -0.11
C GLU A 161 3.56 -16.17 0.71
N ASP A 162 4.55 -16.84 0.11
CA ASP A 162 5.42 -17.76 0.82
C ASP A 162 6.47 -17.01 1.65
N ILE A 163 6.74 -17.51 2.86
CA ILE A 163 7.71 -16.90 3.78
C ILE A 163 9.12 -17.28 3.33
N ILE A 164 9.85 -16.27 2.85
CA ILE A 164 11.25 -16.43 2.41
C ILE A 164 12.20 -16.30 3.59
N PHE A 165 11.93 -15.35 4.50
CA PHE A 165 12.79 -15.10 5.64
C PHE A 165 12.00 -14.53 6.80
N HIS A 166 12.04 -15.22 7.94
CA HIS A 166 11.39 -14.79 9.17
C HIS A 166 12.30 -15.07 10.37
N THR A 167 12.64 -14.02 11.11
CA THR A 167 13.48 -14.14 12.30
C THR A 167 13.23 -13.02 13.30
N TYR A 168 13.51 -13.32 14.57
CA TYR A 168 13.72 -12.30 15.59
C TYR A 168 15.09 -11.65 15.41
N VAL A 169 15.18 -10.37 15.77
CA VAL A 169 16.37 -9.53 15.67
C VAL A 169 16.78 -9.09 17.06
N GLN A 170 18.05 -9.26 17.41
CA GLN A 170 18.60 -8.84 18.70
C GLN A 170 18.65 -7.31 18.78
N PRO A 171 17.85 -6.63 19.61
CA PRO A 171 17.79 -5.15 19.64
C PRO A 171 19.16 -4.51 19.92
N GLN A 172 19.44 -3.35 19.32
CA GLN A 172 20.72 -2.63 19.50
C GLN A 172 20.88 -1.99 20.89
N SER A 173 19.82 -1.94 21.67
CA SER A 173 19.76 -1.32 22.99
C SER A 173 18.74 -2.05 23.86
N THR A 174 18.75 -1.77 25.16
CA THR A 174 17.81 -2.37 26.10
C THR A 174 16.37 -2.06 25.72
N VAL A 175 15.54 -3.11 25.67
CA VAL A 175 14.11 -3.00 25.47
C VAL A 175 13.47 -2.56 26.78
N THR A 176 12.71 -1.47 26.74
CA THR A 176 11.96 -0.94 27.89
C THR A 176 10.46 -1.14 27.75
N ASP A 177 9.97 -1.32 26.52
CA ASP A 177 8.57 -1.63 26.25
C ASP A 177 8.45 -2.61 25.07
N TYR A 178 7.95 -3.82 25.31
CA TYR A 178 7.75 -4.80 24.24
C TYR A 178 6.54 -4.50 23.36
N ARG A 179 5.66 -3.58 23.78
CA ARG A 179 4.41 -3.24 23.10
C ARG A 179 3.55 -4.47 22.82
N TYR A 180 3.47 -5.36 23.80
CA TYR A 180 2.95 -6.73 23.67
C TYR A 180 1.58 -6.81 22.96
N GLU A 181 0.65 -5.92 23.32
CA GLU A 181 -0.69 -5.86 22.73
C GLU A 181 -0.69 -5.70 21.20
N ILE A 182 0.37 -5.13 20.65
CA ILE A 182 0.53 -4.87 19.21
C ILE A 182 1.51 -5.87 18.58
N THR A 183 2.59 -6.21 19.29
CA THR A 183 3.72 -6.98 18.73
C THR A 183 3.62 -8.47 19.00
N GLY A 184 2.97 -8.88 20.10
CA GLY A 184 2.99 -10.24 20.63
C GLY A 184 4.37 -10.71 21.12
N LEU A 185 5.34 -9.80 21.25
CA LEU A 185 6.72 -10.14 21.58
C LEU A 185 6.96 -10.18 23.09
N THR A 186 7.79 -11.12 23.51
CA THR A 186 8.25 -11.28 24.90
C THR A 186 9.77 -11.34 24.92
N GLU A 187 10.38 -11.18 26.10
CA GLU A 187 11.82 -11.29 26.27
C GLU A 187 12.38 -12.64 25.78
N GLU A 188 11.61 -13.73 25.97
CA GLU A 188 12.00 -15.07 25.56
C GLU A 188 12.23 -15.18 24.05
N HIS A 189 11.41 -14.52 23.24
CA HIS A 189 11.58 -14.46 21.79
C HIS A 189 12.90 -13.81 21.37
N LEU A 190 13.42 -12.87 22.16
CA LEU A 190 14.62 -12.10 21.83
C LEU A 190 15.90 -12.73 22.39
N ARG A 191 15.82 -13.60 23.40
CA ARG A 191 16.97 -14.16 24.11
C ARG A 191 17.98 -14.88 23.19
N ASN A 192 17.50 -15.56 22.17
CA ASN A 192 18.32 -16.31 21.19
C ASN A 192 18.14 -15.78 19.76
N SER A 193 17.88 -14.48 19.63
CA SER A 193 17.62 -13.85 18.33
C SER A 193 18.90 -13.63 17.51
N LYS A 194 18.75 -13.52 16.18
CA LYS A 194 19.89 -13.29 15.28
C LYS A 194 20.47 -11.89 15.50
N SER A 195 21.78 -11.75 15.34
CA SER A 195 22.42 -10.44 15.41
C SER A 195 21.96 -9.53 14.27
N HIS A 196 22.02 -8.22 14.49
CA HIS A 196 21.67 -7.24 13.45
C HIS A 196 22.42 -7.49 12.13
N LYS A 197 23.72 -7.85 12.21
CA LYS A 197 24.55 -8.06 11.02
C LYS A 197 24.11 -9.28 10.22
N GLU A 198 23.83 -10.40 10.88
CA GLU A 198 23.34 -11.61 10.20
C GLU A 198 22.00 -11.36 9.50
N VAL A 199 21.12 -10.59 10.12
CA VAL A 199 19.83 -10.21 9.56
C VAL A 199 20.02 -9.28 8.34
N GLN A 200 20.89 -8.28 8.44
CA GLN A 200 21.24 -7.39 7.33
C GLN A 200 21.79 -8.15 6.13
N ASP A 201 22.80 -9.00 6.37
CA ASP A 201 23.49 -9.77 5.34
C ASP A 201 22.50 -10.69 4.61
N LYS A 202 21.62 -11.37 5.36
CA LYS A 202 20.61 -12.27 4.79
C LYS A 202 19.55 -11.53 3.98
N ILE A 203 19.08 -10.38 4.46
CA ILE A 203 18.11 -9.56 3.72
C ILE A 203 18.74 -9.06 2.41
N LEU A 204 19.97 -8.52 2.46
CA LEU A 204 20.65 -8.02 1.27
C LEU A 204 20.96 -9.14 0.27
N GLU A 205 21.34 -10.34 0.74
CA GLU A 205 21.51 -11.53 -0.09
C GLU A 205 20.24 -11.84 -0.89
N ILE A 206 19.08 -11.88 -0.22
CA ILE A 206 17.76 -12.13 -0.84
C ILE A 206 17.43 -11.03 -1.86
N LEU A 207 17.61 -9.76 -1.48
CA LEU A 207 17.21 -8.63 -2.32
C LEU A 207 18.12 -8.40 -3.52
N TYR A 208 19.40 -8.73 -3.41
CA TYR A 208 20.33 -8.64 -4.55
C TYR A 208 20.24 -9.84 -5.47
N ASN A 209 19.76 -11.00 -5.01
CA ASN A 209 19.45 -12.16 -5.86
C ASN A 209 20.64 -12.56 -6.76
N GLY A 210 21.84 -12.59 -6.18
CA GLY A 210 23.09 -12.88 -6.90
C GLY A 210 23.70 -11.73 -7.69
N GLU A 211 23.12 -10.52 -7.64
CA GLU A 211 23.72 -9.32 -8.22
C GLU A 211 24.75 -8.67 -7.30
N SER A 212 25.82 -8.13 -7.90
CA SER A 212 26.73 -7.24 -7.17
C SER A 212 26.08 -5.87 -6.98
N ALA A 213 26.34 -5.21 -5.84
CA ALA A 213 25.84 -3.86 -5.56
C ALA A 213 26.16 -2.82 -6.67
N ARG A 214 27.26 -3.01 -7.42
CA ARG A 214 27.67 -2.12 -8.52
C ARG A 214 26.80 -2.25 -9.78
N ARG A 215 26.02 -3.32 -9.93
CA ARG A 215 25.18 -3.61 -11.11
C ARG A 215 23.69 -3.27 -10.94
N LEU A 216 23.28 -2.85 -9.74
CA LEU A 216 21.90 -2.45 -9.39
C LEU A 216 21.34 -1.25 -10.17
N MET A 217 22.18 -0.62 -11.01
CA MET A 217 21.83 0.52 -11.86
C MET A 217 21.39 0.12 -13.27
N SER A 218 21.43 -1.18 -13.62
CA SER A 218 20.96 -1.65 -14.92
C SER A 218 19.48 -2.06 -14.88
N GLU A 219 18.69 -1.62 -15.85
CA GLU A 219 17.27 -1.99 -15.99
C GLU A 219 17.06 -3.50 -16.20
N SER A 220 18.11 -4.26 -16.53
CA SER A 220 18.07 -5.71 -16.76
C SER A 220 18.62 -6.53 -15.56
N GLY A 221 18.76 -5.90 -14.39
CA GLY A 221 19.27 -6.58 -13.19
C GLY A 221 18.28 -7.58 -12.58
N LYS A 222 18.81 -8.60 -11.88
CA LYS A 222 18.06 -9.62 -11.14
C LYS A 222 17.63 -9.19 -9.73
N ALA A 223 18.01 -7.99 -9.30
CA ALA A 223 17.68 -7.47 -7.97
C ALA A 223 16.16 -7.30 -7.81
N ARG A 224 15.66 -7.64 -6.63
CA ARG A 224 14.22 -7.74 -6.37
C ARG A 224 13.64 -6.41 -5.88
N LEU A 225 12.46 -6.06 -6.36
CA LEU A 225 11.70 -4.93 -5.83
C LEU A 225 11.35 -5.18 -4.36
N LEU A 226 11.57 -4.19 -3.50
CA LEU A 226 11.20 -4.26 -2.09
C LEU A 226 9.92 -3.47 -1.86
N VAL A 227 8.88 -4.14 -1.39
CA VAL A 227 7.57 -3.54 -1.14
C VAL A 227 7.28 -3.55 0.36
N GLY A 228 6.74 -2.46 0.90
CA GLY A 228 6.43 -2.40 2.32
C GLY A 228 5.63 -1.17 2.71
N HIS A 229 5.41 -1.01 4.01
CA HIS A 229 4.76 0.16 4.58
C HIS A 229 5.75 0.92 5.46
N ASP A 230 6.02 2.17 5.12
CA ASP A 230 7.04 2.99 5.79
C ASP A 230 8.42 2.32 5.77
N LEU A 231 8.82 1.88 4.56
CA LEU A 231 10.07 1.15 4.32
C LEU A 231 11.29 1.91 4.86
N LYS A 232 11.26 3.25 4.80
CA LYS A 232 12.35 4.08 5.30
C LYS A 232 12.60 3.79 6.78
N HIS A 233 11.55 3.78 7.60
CA HIS A 233 11.69 3.55 9.03
C HIS A 233 12.26 2.15 9.31
N GLY A 234 11.71 1.11 8.67
CA GLY A 234 12.18 -0.27 8.83
C GLY A 234 13.65 -0.48 8.42
N LEU A 235 14.04 0.08 7.27
CA LEU A 235 15.41 -0.01 6.74
C LEU A 235 16.40 0.80 7.58
N ASP A 236 16.01 1.98 8.08
CA ASP A 236 16.84 2.82 8.93
C ASP A 236 17.11 2.11 10.28
N CYS A 237 16.10 1.49 10.91
CA CYS A 237 16.26 0.69 12.13
C CYS A 237 17.23 -0.49 11.92
N LEU A 238 17.19 -1.12 10.75
CA LEU A 238 18.10 -2.19 10.39
C LEU A 238 19.40 -1.70 9.76
N ARG A 239 19.61 -0.39 9.58
CA ARG A 239 20.77 0.20 8.87
C ARG A 239 21.04 -0.42 7.50
N ILE A 240 19.99 -0.78 6.77
CA ILE A 240 20.07 -1.33 5.42
C ILE A 240 19.91 -0.18 4.41
N ASN A 241 20.83 -0.09 3.46
CA ASN A 241 20.70 0.84 2.34
C ASN A 241 20.34 0.07 1.06
N TYR A 242 19.18 0.38 0.48
CA TYR A 242 18.69 -0.26 -0.74
C TYR A 242 18.29 0.79 -1.77
N PRO A 243 18.55 0.58 -3.09
CA PRO A 243 18.31 1.60 -4.09
C PRO A 243 16.86 2.07 -4.15
N GLY A 244 16.65 3.38 -4.12
CA GLY A 244 15.32 3.99 -4.03
C GLY A 244 14.39 3.65 -5.19
N HIS A 245 14.91 3.43 -6.40
CA HIS A 245 14.10 3.04 -7.56
C HIS A 245 13.55 1.61 -7.47
N LEU A 246 14.12 0.77 -6.61
CA LEU A 246 13.65 -0.59 -6.32
C LEU A 246 12.71 -0.65 -5.09
N LEU A 247 12.48 0.48 -4.42
CA LEU A 247 11.55 0.57 -3.29
C LEU A 247 10.11 0.87 -3.78
N ARG A 248 9.13 0.20 -3.19
CA ARG A 248 7.70 0.50 -3.34
C ARG A 248 7.09 0.66 -1.95
N ASP A 249 6.99 1.91 -1.52
CA ASP A 249 6.51 2.26 -0.18
C ASP A 249 5.03 2.65 -0.21
N THR A 250 4.18 1.80 0.35
CA THR A 250 2.73 2.03 0.44
C THR A 250 2.37 3.24 1.29
N ALA A 251 3.23 3.65 2.24
CA ALA A 251 3.03 4.85 3.05
C ALA A 251 3.32 6.15 2.28
N LYS A 252 3.93 6.07 1.09
CA LYS A 252 4.22 7.21 0.20
C LYS A 252 3.45 7.15 -1.11
N TYR A 253 2.83 6.01 -1.42
CA TYR A 253 2.10 5.83 -2.66
C TYR A 253 0.81 6.65 -2.68
N ARG A 254 0.80 7.72 -3.48
CA ARG A 254 -0.27 8.74 -3.51
C ARG A 254 -1.70 8.18 -3.54
N PRO A 255 -2.03 7.17 -4.36
CA PRO A 255 -3.38 6.62 -4.38
C PRO A 255 -3.86 5.97 -3.07
N LEU A 256 -2.94 5.57 -2.18
CA LEU A 256 -3.25 5.04 -0.85
C LEU A 256 -3.17 6.09 0.26
N LEU A 257 -2.77 7.33 -0.03
CA LEU A 257 -2.71 8.39 0.97
C LEU A 257 -4.09 8.98 1.23
N LYS A 258 -4.22 9.56 2.42
CA LYS A 258 -5.34 10.44 2.78
C LYS A 258 -5.42 11.61 1.82
N THR A 259 -6.55 12.30 1.83
CA THR A 259 -6.76 13.51 1.03
C THR A 259 -5.78 14.65 1.35
N ASN A 260 -5.21 14.67 2.55
CA ASN A 260 -4.21 15.63 3.02
C ASN A 260 -2.76 15.14 2.80
N LEU A 261 -2.54 14.07 2.03
CA LEU A 261 -1.23 13.46 1.73
C LEU A 261 -0.53 12.83 2.93
N VAL A 262 -1.24 12.61 4.04
CA VAL A 262 -0.73 11.83 5.17
C VAL A 262 -1.01 10.34 4.94
N SER A 263 -0.11 9.47 5.36
CA SER A 263 -0.31 8.03 5.28
C SER A 263 -1.48 7.56 6.15
N HIS A 264 -2.15 6.51 5.70
CA HIS A 264 -2.99 5.71 6.58
C HIS A 264 -2.11 4.65 7.27
N SER A 265 -2.53 4.20 8.45
CA SER A 265 -1.88 3.03 9.05
C SER A 265 -2.09 1.79 8.20
N LEU A 266 -1.13 0.88 8.20
CA LEU A 266 -1.26 -0.40 7.51
C LEU A 266 -2.51 -1.18 7.98
N LYS A 267 -2.85 -1.11 9.27
CA LYS A 267 -4.09 -1.66 9.85
C LYS A 267 -5.36 -1.09 9.21
N TYR A 268 -5.36 0.21 8.90
CA TYR A 268 -6.49 0.81 8.18
C TYR A 268 -6.53 0.33 6.73
N LEU A 269 -5.40 0.32 6.04
CA LEU A 269 -5.32 -0.05 4.62
C LEU A 269 -5.77 -1.50 4.41
N THR A 270 -5.22 -2.43 5.19
CA THR A 270 -5.61 -3.84 5.19
C THR A 270 -7.11 -4.05 5.41
N LYS A 271 -7.68 -3.44 6.45
CA LYS A 271 -9.11 -3.50 6.75
C LYS A 271 -9.98 -2.90 5.63
N THR A 272 -9.54 -1.79 5.04
CA THR A 272 -10.33 -1.03 4.06
C THR A 272 -10.29 -1.63 2.66
N TYR A 273 -9.18 -2.27 2.29
CA TYR A 273 -8.96 -2.74 0.92
C TYR A 273 -9.04 -4.25 0.76
N LEU A 274 -8.70 -5.05 1.78
CA LEU A 274 -8.59 -6.51 1.63
C LEU A 274 -9.37 -7.31 2.67
N GLY A 275 -9.74 -6.72 3.81
CA GLY A 275 -10.29 -7.49 4.93
C GLY A 275 -9.30 -8.52 5.50
N GLN A 276 -8.00 -8.36 5.25
CA GLN A 276 -6.93 -9.32 5.56
C GLN A 276 -5.87 -8.77 6.54
N VAL A 277 -4.81 -9.55 6.79
CA VAL A 277 -3.60 -9.19 7.56
C VAL A 277 -2.56 -8.41 6.73
N ALA A 278 -1.61 -7.77 7.42
CA ALA A 278 -0.66 -6.79 6.86
C ALA A 278 0.28 -7.28 5.74
N LEU A 279 0.76 -8.53 5.80
CA LEU A 279 1.74 -9.03 4.83
C LEU A 279 1.10 -9.35 3.47
N SER A 280 -0.03 -10.05 3.44
CA SER A 280 -0.82 -10.27 2.20
C SER A 280 -1.22 -8.95 1.54
N PHE A 281 -1.40 -7.87 2.31
CA PHE A 281 -1.63 -6.53 1.76
C PHE A 281 -0.44 -5.98 0.98
N LEU A 282 0.77 -6.17 1.48
CA LEU A 282 1.96 -5.68 0.81
C LEU A 282 2.22 -6.46 -0.49
N VAL A 283 1.98 -7.77 -0.49
CA VAL A 283 2.12 -8.64 -1.67
C VAL A 283 1.10 -8.28 -2.75
N SER A 284 -0.19 -8.25 -2.40
CA SER A 284 -1.28 -7.89 -3.32
C SER A 284 -1.07 -6.53 -3.98
N PHE A 285 -0.49 -5.58 -3.23
CA PHE A 285 -0.21 -4.25 -3.72
C PHE A 285 1.07 -4.18 -4.57
N ALA A 286 2.08 -5.01 -4.30
CA ALA A 286 3.27 -5.13 -5.14
C ALA A 286 2.93 -5.58 -6.57
N MET A 287 1.93 -6.45 -6.69
CA MET A 287 1.51 -7.09 -7.95
C MET A 287 0.53 -6.23 -8.79
N SER A 288 0.01 -5.13 -8.24
CA SER A 288 -1.03 -4.27 -8.86
C SER A 288 -0.48 -3.00 -9.48
#